data_AF-A0A840GPE2-F1
#
_entry.id   AF-A0A840GPE2-F1
#
_cell.length_a   1.000
_cell.length_b   1.000
_cell.length_c   1.000
_cell.angle_alpha   90.00
_cell.angle_beta   90.00
_cell.angle_gamma   90.00
#
_symmetry.space_group_name_H-M   'P 1'
#
loop_
_entity.id
_entity.type
_entity.pdbx_description
1 polymer ?
#
loop_
_entity_poly.entity_id
_entity_poly.type
_entity_poly.pdbx_seq_one_letter_code
_entity_poly.pdbx_strand_id
1 'polypeptide(L)'
;MINVLKFIGLVDSSTIPTSLWSEYRGQNHRAVLGKAIKQGYSDLFALYPDANAQSAAVLTHVFSTSSTGGEQVIRQTVQTFKSLVEEADFLPADANDLNVLLTGPLHTPAAPSMAPVSPSANGGSPPHPAVHIDIQIHISPESSAEQIDKIFESMAKHLYGSKSEQS
;
A
#
# COMPACT_ATOMS: atom_id res chain seq x y z
N MET A 1 12.51 4.40 11.25
CA MET A 1 11.41 3.58 11.81
C MET A 1 10.07 3.83 11.11
N ILE A 2 9.62 5.08 10.88
CA ILE A 2 8.29 5.36 10.29
C ILE A 2 8.04 4.70 8.92
N ASN A 3 9.07 4.59 8.07
CA ASN A 3 8.94 4.00 6.73
C ASN A 3 8.51 2.53 6.75
N VAL A 4 8.91 1.77 7.77
CA VAL A 4 8.52 0.36 7.90
C VAL A 4 7.06 0.23 8.30
N LEU A 5 6.55 1.11 9.16
CA LEU A 5 5.11 1.12 9.51
C LEU A 5 4.24 1.48 8.30
N LYS A 6 4.71 2.39 7.43
CA LYS A 6 4.04 2.68 6.17
C LYS A 6 4.08 1.48 5.21
N PHE A 7 5.22 0.81 5.14
CA PHE A 7 5.44 -0.33 4.26
C PHE A 7 4.57 -1.55 4.61
N ILE A 8 4.38 -1.84 5.90
CA ILE A 8 3.50 -2.92 6.36
C ILE A 8 2.02 -2.52 6.41
N GLY A 9 1.65 -1.34 5.90
CA GLY A 9 0.27 -0.90 5.76
C GLY A 9 -0.43 -0.49 7.06
N LEU A 10 0.30 -0.33 8.17
CA LEU A 10 -0.26 0.18 9.43
C LEU A 10 -0.59 1.67 9.33
N VAL A 11 0.18 2.41 8.54
CA VAL A 11 -0.01 3.85 8.37
C VAL A 11 -0.03 4.16 6.89
N ASP A 12 -1.03 4.91 6.46
CA ASP A 12 -1.17 5.29 5.06
C ASP A 12 -0.07 6.30 4.64
N SER A 13 0.08 6.48 3.32
CA SER A 13 0.89 7.52 2.69
C SER A 13 0.72 8.89 3.33
N SER A 14 -0.50 9.22 3.76
CA SER A 14 -0.88 10.46 4.43
C SER A 14 -0.69 10.47 5.96
N THR A 15 0.07 9.52 6.51
CA THR A 15 0.29 9.37 7.97
C THR A 15 -0.98 9.05 8.78
N ILE A 16 -2.03 8.60 8.11
CA ILE A 16 -3.31 8.25 8.73
C ILE A 16 -3.27 6.78 9.15
N PRO A 17 -3.64 6.44 10.40
CA PRO A 17 -3.76 5.04 10.81
C PRO A 17 -4.82 4.31 9.99
N THR A 18 -4.45 3.16 9.42
CA THR A 18 -5.36 2.35 8.61
C THR A 18 -6.26 1.47 9.49
N SER A 19 -7.26 0.79 8.91
CA SER A 19 -8.06 -0.20 9.65
C SER A 19 -7.19 -1.27 10.32
N LEU A 20 -6.10 -1.66 9.64
CA LEU A 20 -5.08 -2.58 10.13
C LEU A 20 -4.40 -2.07 11.41
N TRP A 21 -4.22 -0.76 11.57
CA TRP A 21 -3.68 -0.17 12.81
C TRP A 21 -4.62 -0.34 14.00
N SER A 22 -5.92 -0.16 13.79
CA SER A 22 -6.93 -0.37 14.84
C SER A 22 -6.95 -1.83 15.28
N GLU A 23 -6.86 -2.77 14.33
CA GLU A 23 -6.77 -4.20 14.61
C GLU A 23 -5.45 -4.56 15.33
N TYR A 24 -4.33 -3.95 14.93
CA TYR A 24 -3.03 -4.09 15.60
C TYR A 24 -3.03 -3.54 17.03
N ARG A 25 -3.89 -2.57 17.36
CA ARG A 25 -4.05 -2.08 18.74
C ARG A 25 -4.95 -2.96 19.62
N GLY A 26 -5.56 -3.99 19.03
CA GLY A 26 -6.43 -4.94 19.72
C GLY A 26 -5.71 -6.14 20.35
N GLN A 27 -6.49 -7.11 20.83
CA GLN A 27 -5.96 -8.32 21.49
C GLN A 27 -5.16 -9.24 20.53
N ASN A 28 -5.44 -9.17 19.23
CA ASN A 28 -4.82 -10.02 18.20
C ASN A 28 -3.64 -9.37 17.48
N HIS A 29 -2.98 -8.38 18.12
CA HIS A 29 -1.91 -7.58 17.51
C HIS A 29 -0.81 -8.39 16.82
N ARG A 30 -0.37 -9.51 17.40
CA ARG A 30 0.67 -10.38 16.83
C ARG A 30 0.22 -11.08 15.55
N ALA A 31 -1.04 -11.54 15.50
CA ALA A 31 -1.61 -12.17 14.31
C ALA A 31 -1.87 -11.16 13.18
N VAL A 32 -2.34 -9.97 13.54
CA VAL A 32 -2.52 -8.85 12.60
C VAL A 32 -1.17 -8.43 12.02
N LEU A 33 -0.11 -8.39 12.84
CA LEU A 33 1.25 -8.10 12.39
C LEU A 33 1.76 -9.15 11.40
N GLY A 34 1.52 -10.44 11.64
CA GLY A 34 1.89 -11.50 10.69
C GLY A 34 1.20 -11.36 9.34
N LYS A 35 -0.09 -11.02 9.34
CA LYS A 35 -0.85 -10.71 8.11
C LYS A 35 -0.30 -9.47 7.40
N ALA A 36 0.00 -8.41 8.15
CA ALA A 36 0.58 -7.17 7.65
C ALA A 36 1.92 -7.41 6.95
N ILE A 37 2.79 -8.22 7.56
CA ILE A 37 4.10 -8.59 6.99
C ILE A 37 3.91 -9.39 5.69
N LYS A 38 3.00 -10.39 5.67
CA LYS A 38 2.71 -11.15 4.45
C LYS A 38 2.17 -10.28 3.32
N GLN A 39 1.33 -9.30 3.63
CA GLN A 39 0.79 -8.37 2.62
C GLN A 39 1.86 -7.39 2.13
N GLY A 40 2.61 -6.76 3.03
CA GLY A 40 3.65 -5.79 2.67
C GLY A 40 4.85 -6.40 1.93
N TYR A 41 5.17 -7.66 2.23
CA TYR A 41 6.23 -8.42 1.56
C TYR A 41 5.66 -9.50 0.62
N SER A 42 4.51 -9.24 0.00
CA SER A 42 3.81 -10.24 -0.83
C SER A 42 4.68 -10.84 -1.94
N ASP A 43 5.49 -10.03 -2.63
CA ASP A 43 6.47 -10.53 -3.62
C ASP A 43 7.52 -11.47 -3.02
N LEU A 44 7.98 -11.21 -1.79
CA LEU A 44 8.92 -12.08 -1.09
C LEU A 44 8.27 -13.42 -0.75
N PHE A 45 7.03 -13.40 -0.25
CA PHE A 45 6.28 -14.60 0.10
C PHE A 45 5.79 -15.38 -1.12
N ALA A 46 5.60 -14.72 -2.27
CA ALA A 46 5.30 -15.38 -3.54
C ALA A 46 6.48 -16.23 -4.03
N LEU A 47 7.71 -15.79 -3.77
CA LEU A 47 8.94 -16.54 -4.10
C LEU A 47 9.30 -17.57 -3.02
N TYR A 48 9.13 -17.20 -1.75
CA TYR A 48 9.46 -18.02 -0.59
C TYR A 48 8.25 -18.09 0.35
N PRO A 49 7.38 -19.12 0.22
CA PRO A 49 6.22 -19.29 1.09
C PRO A 49 6.58 -19.30 2.58
N ASP A 50 7.76 -19.84 2.89
CA ASP A 50 8.32 -19.93 4.24
C ASP A 50 9.33 -18.81 4.54
N ALA A 51 9.21 -17.63 3.92
CA ALA A 51 10.13 -16.50 4.13
C ALA A 51 10.30 -16.11 5.61
N ASN A 52 9.27 -16.34 6.43
CA ASN A 52 9.29 -16.16 7.88
C ASN A 52 10.24 -17.14 8.62
N ALA A 53 10.55 -18.30 8.05
CA ALA A 53 11.48 -19.28 8.61
C ALA A 53 12.88 -19.22 7.97
N GLN A 54 13.08 -18.38 6.97
CA GLN A 54 14.35 -18.31 6.23
C GLN A 54 15.48 -17.68 7.05
N SER A 55 16.71 -18.06 6.69
CA SER A 55 17.91 -17.49 7.30
C SER A 55 18.19 -16.06 6.82
N ALA A 56 18.91 -15.28 7.62
CA ALA A 56 19.29 -13.92 7.26
C ALA A 56 20.13 -13.86 5.97
N ALA A 57 20.94 -14.89 5.70
CA ALA A 57 21.76 -14.97 4.49
C ALA A 57 20.90 -15.11 3.22
N VAL A 58 19.88 -15.98 3.26
CA VAL A 58 18.93 -16.16 2.16
C VAL A 58 18.14 -14.87 1.93
N LEU A 59 17.60 -14.28 3.00
CA LEU A 59 16.87 -13.02 2.90
C LEU A 59 17.73 -11.90 2.32
N THR A 60 19.00 -11.79 2.74
CA THR A 60 19.95 -10.79 2.21
C THR A 60 20.11 -10.91 0.70
N HIS A 61 20.23 -12.14 0.19
CA HIS A 61 20.34 -12.37 -1.25
C HIS A 61 19.07 -11.93 -1.98
N VAL A 62 17.89 -12.30 -1.49
CA VAL A 62 16.61 -11.92 -2.11
C VAL A 62 16.42 -10.40 -2.11
N PHE A 63 16.64 -9.75 -0.97
CA PHE A 63 16.54 -8.30 -0.87
C PHE A 63 17.59 -7.58 -1.72
N SER A 64 18.77 -8.18 -1.97
CA SER A 64 19.77 -7.62 -2.88
C SER A 64 19.34 -7.67 -4.35
N THR A 65 18.51 -8.64 -4.73
CA THR A 65 17.94 -8.73 -6.08
C THR A 65 16.77 -7.76 -6.26
N SER A 66 15.98 -7.53 -5.21
CA SER A 66 14.77 -6.69 -5.27
C SER A 66 15.00 -5.21 -4.89
N SER A 67 16.15 -4.85 -4.31
CA SER A 67 16.41 -3.52 -3.77
C SER A 67 17.68 -2.90 -4.36
N THR A 68 17.60 -1.62 -4.73
CA THR A 68 18.72 -0.81 -5.24
C THR A 68 19.60 -0.23 -4.13
N GLY A 69 19.29 -0.52 -2.86
CA GLY A 69 20.04 -0.03 -1.70
C GLY A 69 21.40 -0.71 -1.53
N GLY A 70 22.36 -0.01 -0.91
CA GLY A 70 23.66 -0.58 -0.57
C GLY A 70 23.57 -1.71 0.47
N GLU A 71 24.63 -2.52 0.60
CA GLU A 71 24.65 -3.72 1.46
C GLU A 71 24.24 -3.43 2.92
N GLN A 72 24.58 -2.25 3.45
CA GLN A 72 24.18 -1.81 4.78
C GLN A 72 22.66 -1.64 4.92
N VAL A 73 22.00 -1.08 3.91
CA VAL A 73 20.53 -0.89 3.89
C VAL A 73 19.83 -2.24 3.81
N ILE A 74 20.37 -3.16 3.01
CA ILE A 74 19.84 -4.52 2.89
C ILE A 74 19.96 -5.26 4.23
N ARG A 75 21.13 -5.22 4.88
CA ARG A 75 21.34 -5.83 6.20
C ARG A 75 20.37 -5.26 7.24
N GLN A 76 20.15 -3.95 7.25
CA GLN A 76 19.22 -3.32 8.18
C GLN A 76 17.76 -3.72 7.89
N THR A 77 17.39 -3.84 6.62
CA THR A 77 16.07 -4.32 6.19
C THR A 77 15.84 -5.75 6.64
N VAL A 78 16.82 -6.64 6.45
CA VAL A 78 16.75 -8.04 6.88
C VAL A 78 16.60 -8.15 8.40
N GLN A 79 17.40 -7.40 9.17
CA GLN A 79 17.26 -7.38 10.63
C GLN A 79 15.87 -6.91 11.06
N THR A 80 15.37 -5.84 10.46
CA THR A 80 14.06 -5.30 10.78
C THR A 80 12.95 -6.31 10.46
N PHE A 81 13.03 -6.95 9.29
CA PHE A 81 12.10 -8.01 8.90
C PHE A 81 12.11 -9.17 9.90
N LYS A 82 13.29 -9.65 10.32
CA LYS A 82 13.40 -10.73 11.31
C LYS A 82 12.79 -10.33 12.65
N SER A 83 13.06 -9.13 13.15
CA SER A 83 12.45 -8.65 14.40
C SER A 83 10.93 -8.55 14.31
N LEU A 84 10.39 -8.12 13.16
CA LEU A 84 8.94 -8.11 12.92
C LEU A 84 8.35 -9.53 12.90
N VAL A 85 9.06 -10.47 12.27
CA VAL A 85 8.65 -11.89 12.22
C VAL A 85 8.68 -12.54 13.60
N GLU A 86 9.66 -12.22 14.45
CA GLU A 86 9.77 -12.72 15.83
C GLU A 86 8.60 -12.22 16.71
N GLU A 87 8.15 -10.99 16.48
CA GLU A 87 7.02 -10.40 17.21
C GLU A 87 5.66 -10.86 16.65
N ALA A 88 5.62 -11.25 15.38
CA ALA A 88 4.42 -11.67 14.68
C ALA A 88 4.06 -13.14 14.95
N ASP A 89 2.75 -13.42 14.87
CA ASP A 89 2.20 -14.77 14.96
C ASP A 89 1.60 -15.15 13.61
N PHE A 90 2.23 -16.10 12.90
CA PHE A 90 1.81 -16.53 11.57
C PHE A 90 0.87 -17.74 11.65
N LEU A 91 -0.24 -17.58 12.37
CA LEU A 91 -1.29 -18.60 12.41
C LEU A 91 -1.84 -18.83 10.99
N PRO A 92 -2.22 -20.08 10.63
CA PRO A 92 -2.93 -20.35 9.39
C PRO A 92 -4.22 -19.51 9.35
N ALA A 93 -4.48 -18.93 8.18
CA ALA A 93 -5.51 -17.89 7.95
C ALA A 93 -6.93 -18.33 8.34
N ASP A 94 -7.16 -19.64 8.48
CA ASP A 94 -8.45 -20.23 8.82
C ASP A 94 -8.94 -19.93 10.26
N ALA A 95 -8.10 -19.37 11.13
CA ALA A 95 -8.46 -19.09 12.51
C ALA A 95 -9.08 -17.70 12.76
N ASN A 96 -9.03 -16.77 11.81
CA ASN A 96 -9.39 -15.35 12.06
C ASN A 96 -10.49 -14.77 11.15
N ASP A 97 -11.11 -15.59 10.29
CA ASP A 97 -12.18 -15.14 9.37
C ASP A 97 -13.56 -14.97 10.03
N LEU A 98 -13.66 -15.06 11.36
CA LEU A 98 -14.94 -14.92 12.07
C LEU A 98 -15.30 -13.48 12.51
N ASN A 99 -14.53 -12.46 12.12
CA ASN A 99 -14.82 -11.07 12.50
C ASN A 99 -14.83 -10.06 11.34
N VAL A 100 -15.26 -10.49 10.15
CA VAL A 100 -15.64 -9.58 9.03
C VAL A 100 -17.06 -9.86 8.56
N LEU A 101 -18.01 -10.05 9.49
CA LEU A 101 -19.42 -10.29 9.15
C LEU A 101 -20.41 -9.59 10.10
N LEU A 102 -20.15 -8.35 10.52
CA LEU A 102 -21.16 -7.55 11.23
C LEU A 102 -21.14 -6.06 10.84
N THR A 103 -21.54 -5.75 9.59
CA THR A 103 -22.28 -4.51 9.30
C THR A 103 -23.38 -4.76 8.25
N GLY A 104 -24.39 -5.53 8.65
CA GLY A 104 -25.69 -5.61 7.98
C GLY A 104 -26.62 -6.35 8.94
N PRO A 105 -27.80 -5.81 9.28
CA PRO A 105 -28.82 -5.49 8.28
C PRO A 105 -29.64 -4.21 8.59
N LEU A 106 -30.30 -3.64 7.59
CA LEU A 106 -31.65 -3.05 7.68
C LEU A 106 -31.99 -2.37 6.35
N HIS A 107 -32.53 -3.13 5.40
CA HIS A 107 -33.70 -2.62 4.68
C HIS A 107 -34.52 -3.75 4.08
N THR A 108 -35.78 -3.75 4.49
CA THR A 108 -36.90 -4.56 4.03
C THR A 108 -37.21 -4.28 2.55
N PRO A 109 -37.67 -5.28 1.76
CA PRO A 109 -38.11 -5.06 0.39
C PRO A 109 -39.60 -4.69 0.37
N ALA A 110 -39.95 -3.56 -0.27
CA ALA A 110 -41.31 -3.30 -0.75
C ALA A 110 -41.24 -2.51 -2.07
N ALA A 111 -41.73 -3.13 -3.13
CA ALA A 111 -41.94 -2.54 -4.46
C ALA A 111 -43.24 -1.69 -4.51
N PRO A 112 -43.76 -1.29 -5.69
CA PRO A 112 -43.27 -0.34 -6.68
C PRO A 112 -44.27 0.84 -6.88
N SER A 113 -43.87 1.99 -7.46
CA SER A 113 -44.84 2.89 -8.13
C SER A 113 -44.21 3.77 -9.21
N MET A 114 -45.00 3.96 -10.27
CA MET A 114 -44.72 4.47 -11.62
C MET A 114 -44.53 6.01 -11.64
N ALA A 115 -43.46 6.52 -12.28
CA ALA A 115 -43.42 7.26 -13.58
C ALA A 115 -43.91 8.75 -13.54
N PRO A 116 -43.76 9.56 -14.61
CA PRO A 116 -42.52 10.03 -15.27
C PRO A 116 -42.54 11.57 -15.49
N VAL A 117 -41.38 12.25 -15.62
CA VAL A 117 -41.25 13.48 -16.47
C VAL A 117 -39.85 13.60 -17.06
N SER A 118 -39.78 13.73 -18.39
CA SER A 118 -38.61 14.16 -19.19
C SER A 118 -38.76 15.66 -19.55
N PRO A 119 -37.93 16.27 -20.41
CA PRO A 119 -36.47 16.20 -20.59
C PRO A 119 -35.84 17.61 -20.46
N SER A 120 -34.53 17.73 -20.25
CA SER A 120 -33.81 18.92 -20.71
C SER A 120 -32.39 18.57 -21.12
N ALA A 121 -32.16 18.67 -22.42
CA ALA A 121 -30.87 18.55 -23.05
C ALA A 121 -30.09 19.85 -22.83
N ASN A 122 -28.87 19.73 -22.30
CA ASN A 122 -27.77 20.59 -22.71
C ASN A 122 -26.46 19.83 -22.53
N GLY A 123 -25.66 19.84 -23.61
CA GLY A 123 -24.45 19.06 -23.74
C GLY A 123 -23.43 19.36 -22.64
N GLY A 124 -22.78 18.31 -22.17
CA GLY A 124 -21.65 18.39 -21.27
C GLY A 124 -21.03 17.01 -21.22
N SER A 125 -19.74 16.94 -21.58
CA SER A 125 -18.90 15.75 -21.62
C SER A 125 -19.13 14.78 -20.46
N PRO A 126 -18.89 13.46 -20.64
CA PRO A 126 -18.92 12.51 -19.53
C PRO A 126 -18.05 13.03 -18.38
N PRO A 127 -18.41 12.75 -17.10
CA PRO A 127 -17.59 13.15 -15.97
C PRO A 127 -16.20 12.53 -16.13
N HIS A 128 -15.22 13.34 -16.55
CA HIS A 128 -13.83 12.92 -16.55
C HIS A 128 -13.39 12.81 -15.09
N PRO A 129 -12.70 11.72 -14.69
CA PRO A 129 -12.17 11.62 -13.35
C PRO A 129 -11.16 12.76 -13.13
N ALA A 130 -11.48 13.67 -12.21
CA ALA A 130 -10.58 14.74 -11.80
C ALA A 130 -9.57 14.17 -10.79
N VAL A 131 -8.29 14.12 -11.17
CA VAL A 131 -7.21 13.61 -10.32
C VAL A 131 -6.46 14.81 -9.73
N HIS A 132 -6.54 14.96 -8.41
CA HIS A 132 -5.77 15.94 -7.66
C HIS A 132 -4.58 15.23 -7.00
N ILE A 133 -3.36 15.67 -7.33
CA ILE A 133 -2.11 15.03 -6.86
C ILE A 133 -1.29 16.08 -6.10
N ASP A 134 -1.01 15.81 -4.84
CA ASP A 134 -0.10 16.60 -4.01
C ASP A 134 1.26 15.87 -3.91
N ILE A 135 2.35 16.52 -4.30
CA ILE A 135 3.67 15.90 -4.42
C ILE A 135 4.67 16.75 -3.62
N GLN A 136 5.19 16.17 -2.53
CA GLN A 136 6.23 16.80 -1.71
C GLN A 136 7.59 16.13 -1.97
N ILE A 137 8.53 16.91 -2.51
CA ILE A 137 9.86 16.42 -2.88
C ILE A 137 10.87 16.89 -1.84
N HIS A 138 11.57 15.96 -1.22
CA HIS A 138 12.71 16.28 -0.36
C HIS A 138 13.99 16.22 -1.20
N ILE A 139 14.56 17.39 -1.46
CA ILE A 139 15.85 17.53 -2.14
C ILE A 139 16.94 17.60 -1.06
N SER A 140 17.92 16.69 -1.13
CA SER A 140 19.07 16.72 -0.21
C SER A 140 19.89 17.99 -0.44
N PRO A 141 20.46 18.62 0.61
CA PRO A 141 21.25 19.84 0.47
C PRO A 141 22.54 19.66 -0.34
N GLU A 142 22.97 18.40 -0.56
CA GLU A 142 24.12 18.04 -1.39
C GLU A 142 23.76 17.80 -2.88
N SER A 143 22.48 17.98 -3.24
CA SER A 143 22.03 17.75 -4.62
C SER A 143 22.55 18.86 -5.52
N SER A 144 23.23 18.48 -6.61
CA SER A 144 23.70 19.43 -7.62
C SER A 144 22.53 19.98 -8.43
N ALA A 145 22.68 21.19 -9.00
CA ALA A 145 21.64 21.83 -9.81
C ALA A 145 21.13 20.91 -10.93
N GLU A 146 22.02 20.21 -11.64
CA GLU A 146 21.65 19.25 -12.70
C GLU A 146 20.77 18.09 -12.22
N GLN A 147 20.93 17.65 -10.95
CA GLN A 147 20.13 16.58 -10.39
C GLN A 147 18.72 17.08 -10.06
N ILE A 148 18.60 18.32 -9.61
CA ILE A 148 17.32 18.99 -9.36
C ILE A 148 16.56 19.15 -10.68
N ASP A 149 17.22 19.62 -11.74
CA ASP A 149 16.64 19.75 -13.07
C ASP A 149 16.13 18.41 -13.62
N LYS A 150 16.90 17.32 -13.46
CA LYS A 150 16.46 15.97 -13.88
C LYS A 150 15.23 15.47 -13.12
N ILE A 151 15.10 15.83 -11.84
CA ILE A 151 13.91 15.47 -11.04
C ILE A 151 12.67 16.18 -11.60
N PHE A 152 12.78 17.49 -11.87
CA PHE A 152 11.68 18.26 -12.46
C PHE A 152 11.35 17.81 -13.89
N GLU A 153 12.34 17.51 -14.72
CA GLU A 153 12.15 16.99 -16.08
C GLU A 153 11.43 15.64 -16.07
N SER A 154 11.83 14.73 -15.17
CA SER A 154 11.18 13.43 -15.00
C SER A 154 9.72 13.58 -14.58
N MET A 155 9.42 14.48 -13.63
CA MET A 155 8.04 14.76 -13.23
C MET A 155 7.21 15.37 -14.36
N ALA A 156 7.75 16.34 -15.08
CA ALA A 156 7.04 16.99 -16.18
C ALA A 156 6.65 15.96 -17.26
N LYS A 157 7.56 15.03 -17.58
CA LYS A 157 7.33 13.97 -18.55
C LYS A 157 6.25 12.98 -18.13
N HIS A 158 6.14 12.67 -16.83
CA HIS A 158 5.21 11.64 -16.34
C HIS A 158 3.86 12.19 -15.84
N LEU A 159 3.81 13.46 -15.41
CA LEU A 159 2.58 14.09 -14.92
C LEU A 159 1.79 14.77 -16.04
N TYR A 160 2.46 15.32 -17.06
CA TYR A 160 1.80 16.01 -18.18
C TYR A 160 1.75 15.17 -19.47
N GLY A 161 2.47 14.05 -19.53
CA GLY A 161 2.65 13.23 -20.73
C GLY A 161 1.77 11.98 -20.79
N SER A 162 0.47 12.15 -20.95
CA SER A 162 -0.43 11.12 -21.51
C SER A 162 -1.66 11.79 -22.14
N LYS A 163 -1.42 12.62 -23.16
CA LYS A 163 -2.41 12.87 -24.20
C LYS A 163 -2.01 12.01 -25.40
N SER A 164 -2.35 10.72 -25.36
CA SER A 164 -2.32 9.88 -26.55
C SER A 164 -3.61 10.11 -27.33
N GLU A 165 -3.47 10.64 -28.54
CA GLU A 165 -4.45 10.65 -29.62
C GLU A 165 -5.32 9.38 -29.65
N GLN A 166 -6.62 9.56 -29.79
CA GLN A 166 -7.50 8.54 -30.35
C GLN A 166 -8.30 9.20 -31.47
N SER A 167 -8.00 8.77 -32.71
CA SER A 167 -8.62 9.16 -33.97
C SER A 167 -10.12 8.90 -34.02
#